data_AF-A0A355FW94-F1
#
_entry.id   AF-A0A355FW94-F1
#
_cell.length_a   1.000
_cell.length_b   1.000
_cell.length_c   1.000
_cell.angle_alpha   90.00
_cell.angle_beta   90.00
_cell.angle_gamma   90.00
#
_symmetry.space_group_name_H-M   'P 1'
#
loop_
_entity.id
_entity.type
_entity.pdbx_description
1 polymer ?
#
loop_
_entity_poly.entity_id
_entity_poly.type
_entity_poly.pdbx_seq_one_letter_code
_entity_poly.pdbx_strand_id
1 'polypeptide(L)'
;MNNVLPNNPKCDICQHIPSHAEVEILHTSERLPKEVDQLEIIGGNHADSTLGQLRKCPKCGTYYLWFHDHDSESGTGYGYTDEGIERILPDQALECVDANLKQIQTFKRKEAYKEETDRLVKEREAIEVYGQA
;
A
#
# COMPACT_ATOMS: atom_id res chain seq x y z
N MET A 1 -9.26 12.50 -13.29
CA MET A 1 -10.23 13.07 -12.33
C MET A 1 -9.63 12.87 -10.96
N ASN A 2 -9.29 13.96 -10.24
CA ASN A 2 -8.73 13.86 -8.89
C ASN A 2 -9.85 13.44 -7.93
N ASN A 3 -10.11 12.14 -7.84
CA ASN A 3 -11.04 11.58 -6.87
C ASN A 3 -10.38 11.63 -5.49
N VAL A 4 -10.48 12.78 -4.83
CA VAL A 4 -10.10 12.92 -3.42
C VAL A 4 -11.03 12.02 -2.62
N LEU A 5 -10.55 10.83 -2.25
CA LEU A 5 -11.33 9.91 -1.45
C LEU A 5 -11.56 10.52 -0.06
N PRO A 6 -12.81 10.45 0.46
CA PRO A 6 -13.17 11.11 1.70
C PRO A 6 -12.31 10.61 2.86
N ASN A 7 -11.85 11.55 3.67
CA ASN A 7 -11.21 11.19 4.92
C ASN A 7 -12.23 10.61 5.91
N ASN A 8 -11.79 9.75 6.82
CA ASN A 8 -12.57 9.41 8.02
C ASN A 8 -12.09 10.32 9.16
N PRO A 9 -12.70 11.51 9.35
CA PRO A 9 -12.23 12.52 10.30
C PRO A 9 -12.34 12.08 11.77
N LYS A 10 -12.98 10.94 12.05
CA LYS A 10 -13.09 10.37 13.40
C LYS A 10 -12.01 9.35 13.71
N CYS A 11 -11.22 8.93 12.72
CA CYS A 11 -10.10 8.02 12.92
C CYS A 11 -8.84 8.82 13.24
N ASP A 12 -8.25 8.56 14.40
CA ASP A 12 -7.06 9.23 14.90
C ASP A 12 -5.76 8.87 14.13
N ILE A 13 -5.83 7.92 13.20
CA ILE A 13 -4.76 7.63 12.24
C ILE A 13 -5.07 8.30 10.89
N CYS A 14 -6.19 7.93 10.26
CA CYS A 14 -6.51 8.36 8.90
C CYS A 14 -6.74 9.86 8.76
N GLN A 15 -7.14 10.56 9.82
CA GLN A 15 -7.31 12.01 9.77
C GLN A 15 -6.01 12.76 9.43
N HIS A 16 -4.84 12.15 9.75
CA HIS A 16 -3.52 12.75 9.51
C HIS A 16 -2.88 12.29 8.19
N ILE A 17 -3.45 11.27 7.53
CA ILE A 17 -2.91 10.75 6.27
C ILE A 17 -3.68 11.37 5.10
N PRO A 18 -3.01 12.11 4.20
CA PRO A 18 -3.65 12.70 3.03
C PRO A 18 -4.24 11.61 2.11
N SER A 19 -5.15 12.00 1.22
CA SER A 19 -5.66 11.06 0.20
C SER A 19 -4.57 10.64 -0.78
N HIS A 20 -3.60 11.51 -1.02
CA HIS A 20 -2.43 11.24 -1.84
C HIS A 20 -1.28 12.14 -1.37
N ALA A 21 -0.08 11.58 -1.27
CA ALA A 21 1.16 12.32 -1.07
C ALA A 21 2.34 11.53 -1.65
N GLU A 22 3.35 12.27 -2.09
CA GLU A 22 4.60 11.76 -2.64
C GLU A 22 5.71 12.69 -2.17
N VAL A 23 6.81 12.11 -1.68
CA VAL A 23 7.93 12.85 -1.09
C VAL A 23 9.26 12.31 -1.63
N GLU A 24 10.12 13.23 -2.07
CA GLU A 24 11.47 12.91 -2.53
C GLU A 24 12.40 12.81 -1.33
N ILE A 25 12.86 11.61 -0.98
CA ILE A 25 13.61 11.36 0.24
C ILE A 25 15.13 11.40 0.06
N LEU A 26 15.63 11.48 -1.18
CA LEU A 26 17.07 11.43 -1.46
C LEU A 26 17.78 12.76 -1.16
N HIS A 27 17.22 13.89 -1.62
CA HIS A 27 17.81 15.22 -1.44
C HIS A 27 17.05 16.08 -0.42
N THR A 28 15.99 15.54 0.19
CA THR A 28 15.18 16.27 1.17
C THR A 28 15.02 15.53 2.51
N SER A 29 14.63 16.29 3.53
CA SER A 29 14.23 15.75 4.84
C SER A 29 12.72 15.53 4.95
N GLU A 30 11.98 15.75 3.86
CA GLU A 30 10.55 15.54 3.82
C GLU A 30 10.22 14.06 3.96
N ARG A 31 9.13 13.75 4.66
CA ARG A 31 8.67 12.39 4.92
C ARG A 31 7.15 12.38 4.88
N LEU A 32 6.59 11.22 4.53
CA LEU A 32 5.18 10.96 4.73
C LEU A 32 4.81 11.12 6.22
N PRO A 33 3.54 11.42 6.54
CA PRO A 33 3.09 11.48 7.94
C PRO A 33 3.43 10.19 8.69
N LYS A 34 3.93 10.31 9.92
CA LYS A 34 4.31 9.16 10.77
C LYS A 34 3.17 8.16 10.98
N GLU A 35 1.92 8.58 10.82
CA GLU A 35 0.73 7.74 10.90
C GLU A 35 0.69 6.67 9.80
N VAL A 36 1.42 6.85 8.69
CA VAL A 36 1.62 5.85 7.64
C VAL A 36 2.28 4.58 8.19
N ASP A 37 3.17 4.71 9.18
CA ASP A 37 3.84 3.57 9.83
C ASP A 37 2.93 2.79 10.78
N GLN A 38 1.76 3.36 11.12
CA GLN A 38 0.75 2.71 11.97
C GLN A 38 -0.25 1.87 11.16
N LEU A 39 -0.17 1.91 9.83
CA LEU A 39 -1.01 1.07 8.97
C LEU A 39 -0.51 -0.36 8.98
N GLU A 40 -1.44 -1.32 9.01
CA GLU A 40 -1.11 -2.74 8.87
C GLU A 40 -0.75 -3.03 7.41
N ILE A 41 0.39 -3.69 7.17
CA ILE A 41 0.73 -4.18 5.84
C ILE A 41 0.00 -5.50 5.60
N ILE A 42 -0.82 -5.51 4.54
CA ILE A 42 -1.66 -6.65 4.15
C ILE A 42 -0.99 -7.47 3.04
N GLY A 43 -0.28 -6.80 2.11
CA GLY A 43 0.44 -7.47 1.03
C GLY A 43 1.49 -6.58 0.36
N GLY A 44 2.37 -7.19 -0.43
CA GLY A 44 3.42 -6.52 -1.20
C GLY A 44 4.68 -6.22 -0.38
N ASN A 45 4.84 -6.89 0.78
CA ASN A 45 5.93 -6.63 1.72
C ASN A 45 7.18 -7.48 1.45
N HIS A 46 7.55 -7.66 0.17
CA HIS A 46 8.68 -8.49 -0.19
C HIS A 46 9.52 -7.83 -1.29
N ALA A 47 10.83 -8.09 -1.27
CA ALA A 47 11.77 -7.53 -2.24
C ALA A 47 11.50 -7.98 -3.68
N ASP A 48 10.84 -9.12 -3.87
CA ASP A 48 10.40 -9.62 -5.17
C ASP A 48 9.11 -8.93 -5.67
N SER A 49 8.53 -8.02 -4.86
CA SER A 49 7.29 -7.32 -5.21
C SER A 49 7.61 -6.21 -6.19
N THR A 50 6.85 -6.17 -7.27
CA THR A 50 6.75 -4.97 -8.12
C THR A 50 5.45 -4.23 -7.87
N LEU A 51 4.61 -4.74 -6.97
CA LEU A 51 3.37 -4.13 -6.56
C LEU A 51 3.66 -3.31 -5.30
N GLY A 52 3.16 -2.08 -5.23
CA GLY A 52 3.20 -1.31 -3.98
C GLY A 52 2.62 -2.10 -2.81
N GLN A 53 2.97 -1.71 -1.60
CA GLN A 53 2.46 -2.32 -0.38
C GLN A 53 0.98 -1.94 -0.17
N LEU A 54 0.12 -2.95 -0.16
CA LEU A 54 -1.26 -2.78 0.27
C LEU A 54 -1.27 -2.65 1.79
N ARG A 55 -1.76 -1.52 2.30
CA ARG A 55 -1.87 -1.21 3.72
C ARG A 55 -3.31 -0.93 4.12
N LYS A 56 -3.65 -1.26 5.37
CA LYS A 56 -4.99 -1.07 5.93
C LYS A 56 -4.89 -0.39 7.29
N CYS A 57 -5.77 0.58 7.54
CA CYS A 57 -5.87 1.18 8.87
C CYS A 57 -6.49 0.16 9.84
N PRO A 58 -5.80 -0.21 10.94
CA PRO A 58 -6.32 -1.19 11.88
C PRO A 58 -7.54 -0.69 12.68
N LYS A 59 -7.80 0.63 12.69
CA LYS A 59 -8.90 1.24 13.47
C LYS A 59 -10.20 1.41 12.70
N CYS A 60 -10.12 1.77 11.42
CA CYS A 60 -11.31 2.07 10.63
C CYS A 60 -11.39 1.31 9.30
N GLY A 61 -10.41 0.46 9.00
CA GLY A 61 -10.42 -0.39 7.80
C GLY A 61 -10.17 0.35 6.48
N THR A 62 -9.81 1.63 6.50
CA THR A 62 -9.45 2.37 5.28
C THR A 62 -8.20 1.79 4.63
N TYR A 63 -8.22 1.60 3.31
CA TYR A 63 -7.11 1.07 2.54
C TYR A 63 -6.22 2.16 1.96
N TYR A 64 -4.95 1.85 1.85
CA TYR A 64 -3.92 2.66 1.23
C TYR A 64 -2.99 1.80 0.41
N LEU A 65 -2.51 2.33 -0.70
CA LEU A 65 -1.38 1.81 -1.44
C LEU A 65 -0.15 2.65 -1.09
N TRP A 66 0.88 2.02 -0.56
CA TRP A 66 2.18 2.65 -0.32
C TRP A 66 3.17 2.16 -1.37
N PHE A 67 3.99 3.05 -1.90
CA PHE A 67 5.02 2.68 -2.87
C PHE A 67 6.32 3.40 -2.58
N HIS A 68 7.40 2.76 -3.00
CA HIS A 68 8.73 3.29 -2.93
C HIS A 68 9.37 3.08 -4.29
N ASP A 69 9.70 4.19 -4.95
CA ASP A 69 10.42 4.16 -6.21
C ASP A 69 11.86 4.58 -5.97
N HIS A 70 12.78 3.87 -6.59
CA HIS A 70 14.20 4.12 -6.45
C HIS A 70 14.87 3.91 -7.79
N ASP A 71 15.21 5.02 -8.44
CA ASP A 71 16.03 5.00 -9.65
C ASP A 71 17.49 5.29 -9.29
N SER A 72 18.32 4.24 -9.36
CA SER A 72 19.78 4.38 -9.35
C SER A 72 20.26 4.67 -10.76
N GLU A 73 20.32 5.94 -11.16
CA GLU A 73 20.94 6.28 -12.44
C GLU A 73 22.42 5.85 -12.45
N SER A 74 22.74 4.95 -13.39
CA SER A 74 24.10 4.49 -13.68
C SER A 74 24.77 5.43 -14.68
N GLY A 75 25.14 6.65 -14.29
CA GLY A 75 25.90 7.48 -15.24
C GLY A 75 26.12 8.94 -14.90
N THR A 76 25.08 9.78 -14.84
CA THR A 76 25.28 11.25 -14.88
C THR A 76 24.16 12.12 -14.28
N GLY A 77 22.98 11.61 -13.93
CA GLY A 77 21.91 12.38 -13.27
C GLY A 77 21.95 12.34 -11.75
N TYR A 78 21.24 13.27 -11.11
CA TYR A 78 20.87 13.13 -9.70
C TYR A 78 19.83 12.01 -9.66
N GLY A 79 20.15 10.88 -9.04
CA GLY A 79 19.15 9.82 -8.82
C GLY A 79 17.95 10.35 -8.02
N TYR A 80 16.90 9.55 -7.86
CA TYR A 80 15.80 9.92 -6.98
C TYR A 80 15.31 8.71 -6.21
N THR A 81 14.78 8.98 -5.02
CA THR A 81 14.10 7.98 -4.21
C THR A 81 12.86 8.65 -3.68
N ASP A 82 11.70 8.12 -4.06
CA ASP A 82 10.41 8.68 -3.70
C ASP A 82 9.63 7.69 -2.85
N GLU A 83 8.94 8.21 -1.84
CA GLU A 83 7.94 7.48 -1.08
C GLU A 83 6.57 8.09 -1.34
N GLY A 84 5.60 7.24 -1.64
CA GLY A 84 4.25 7.67 -1.92
C GLY A 84 3.21 6.89 -1.14
N ILE A 85 2.08 7.54 -0.89
CA ILE A 85 0.89 6.91 -0.35
C ILE A 85 -0.35 7.43 -1.06
N GLU A 86 -1.24 6.51 -1.40
CA GLU A 86 -2.54 6.79 -1.99
C GLU A 86 -3.63 6.08 -1.21
N ARG A 87 -4.68 6.80 -0.84
CA ARG A 87 -5.90 6.20 -0.28
C ARG A 87 -6.67 5.55 -1.43
N ILE A 88 -7.14 4.33 -1.22
CA ILE A 88 -7.88 3.58 -2.24
C ILE A 88 -9.24 3.11 -1.70
N LEU A 89 -10.17 2.85 -2.61
CA LEU A 89 -11.47 2.28 -2.31
C LEU A 89 -11.40 0.75 -2.08
N PRO A 90 -12.41 0.13 -1.46
CA PRO A 90 -12.43 -1.32 -1.24
C PRO A 90 -12.36 -2.16 -2.53
N ASP A 91 -12.97 -1.72 -3.62
CA ASP A 91 -12.88 -2.38 -4.93
C ASP A 91 -11.46 -2.36 -5.50
N GLN A 92 -10.79 -1.20 -5.42
CA GLN A 92 -9.38 -1.07 -5.78
C GLN A 92 -8.49 -1.91 -4.87
N ALA A 93 -8.79 -1.98 -3.57
CA ALA A 93 -8.09 -2.85 -2.63
C ALA A 93 -8.25 -4.33 -2.99
N LEU A 94 -9.45 -4.75 -3.45
CA LEU A 94 -9.69 -6.10 -3.94
C LEU A 94 -8.82 -6.42 -5.16
N GLU A 95 -8.72 -5.50 -6.12
CA GLU A 95 -7.82 -5.64 -7.27
C GLU A 95 -6.35 -5.79 -6.83
N CYS A 96 -5.92 -5.01 -5.84
CA CYS A 96 -4.58 -5.14 -5.26
C CYS A 96 -4.37 -6.50 -4.59
N VAL A 97 -5.36 -7.02 -3.84
CA VAL A 97 -5.30 -8.35 -3.21
C VAL A 97 -5.14 -9.43 -4.27
N ASP A 98 -5.96 -9.42 -5.32
CA ASP A 98 -5.91 -10.39 -6.41
C ASP A 98 -4.58 -10.31 -7.17
N ALA A 99 -4.04 -9.11 -7.40
CA ALA A 99 -2.74 -8.90 -8.01
C ALA A 99 -1.60 -9.48 -7.17
N ASN A 100 -1.61 -9.26 -5.85
CA ASN A 100 -0.62 -9.81 -4.93
C ASN A 100 -0.67 -11.33 -4.91
N LEU A 101 -1.87 -11.91 -4.77
CA LEU A 101 -2.06 -13.37 -4.81
C LEU A 101 -1.52 -13.97 -6.11
N LYS A 102 -1.82 -13.35 -7.25
CA LYS A 102 -1.32 -13.77 -8.56
C LYS A 102 0.20 -13.66 -8.65
N GLN A 103 0.79 -12.56 -8.17
CA GLN A 103 2.24 -12.36 -8.21
C GLN A 103 2.97 -13.40 -7.36
N ILE A 104 2.48 -13.68 -6.13
CA ILE A 104 3.06 -14.70 -5.24
C ILE A 104 3.14 -16.07 -5.91
N GLN A 105 2.16 -16.45 -6.73
CA GLN A 105 2.19 -17.73 -7.46
C GLN A 105 3.34 -17.84 -8.47
N THR A 106 3.89 -16.70 -8.93
CA THR A 106 5.01 -16.66 -9.87
C THR A 106 6.37 -16.81 -9.18
N PHE A 107 6.43 -16.66 -7.86
CA PHE A 107 7.70 -16.70 -7.12
C PHE A 107 8.26 -18.11 -6.98
N LYS A 108 9.58 -18.22 -7.16
CA LYS A 108 10.32 -19.47 -6.96
C LYS A 108 10.19 -20.02 -5.54
N ARG A 109 10.04 -19.13 -4.55
CA ARG A 109 9.93 -19.47 -3.12
C ARG A 109 8.55 -19.16 -2.54
N LYS A 110 7.47 -19.43 -3.30
CA LYS A 110 6.09 -19.11 -2.89
C LYS A 110 5.68 -19.60 -1.50
N GLU A 111 6.22 -20.74 -1.05
CA GLU A 111 5.94 -21.30 0.28
C GLU A 111 6.41 -20.38 1.43
N ALA A 112 7.42 -19.55 1.20
CA ALA A 112 7.87 -18.57 2.18
C ALA A 112 6.83 -17.47 2.43
N TYR A 113 5.87 -17.30 1.51
CA TYR A 113 4.83 -16.27 1.58
C TYR A 113 3.47 -16.85 1.99
N LYS A 114 3.45 -18.01 2.66
CA LYS A 114 2.20 -18.65 3.10
C LYS A 114 1.39 -17.77 4.05
N GLU A 115 2.04 -17.15 5.04
CA GLU A 115 1.34 -16.31 6.03
C GLU A 115 0.71 -15.07 5.38
N GLU A 116 1.40 -14.46 4.43
CA GLU A 116 0.90 -13.34 3.63
C GLU A 116 -0.25 -13.79 2.72
N THR A 117 -0.11 -14.94 2.06
CA THR A 117 -1.18 -15.53 1.23
C THR A 117 -2.44 -15.78 2.07
N ASP A 118 -2.30 -16.36 3.25
CA ASP A 118 -3.44 -16.62 4.15
C ASP A 118 -4.10 -15.32 4.62
N ARG A 119 -3.32 -14.25 4.83
CA ARG A 119 -3.84 -12.91 5.17
C ARG A 119 -4.60 -12.28 4.01
N LEU A 120 -4.03 -12.32 2.81
CA LEU A 120 -4.65 -11.82 1.58
C LEU A 120 -5.97 -12.54 1.26
N VAL A 121 -6.02 -13.86 1.42
CA VAL A 121 -7.27 -14.63 1.24
C VAL A 121 -8.35 -14.18 2.22
N LYS A 122 -8.02 -14.05 3.51
CA LYS A 122 -8.97 -13.56 4.52
C LYS A 122 -9.44 -12.14 4.23
N GLU A 123 -8.53 -11.28 3.78
CA GLU A 123 -8.86 -9.90 3.46
C GLU A 123 -9.76 -9.82 2.21
N ARG A 124 -9.49 -10.65 1.20
CA ARG A 124 -10.34 -10.80 0.01
C ARG A 124 -11.80 -11.13 0.40
N GLU A 125 -11.97 -12.14 1.26
CA GLU A 125 -13.28 -12.55 1.78
C GLU A 125 -13.97 -11.42 2.56
N ALA A 126 -13.20 -10.69 3.39
CA ALA A 126 -13.74 -9.56 4.14
C ALA A 126 -14.27 -8.46 3.22
N ILE A 127 -13.50 -8.07 2.20
CA ILE A 127 -13.92 -7.03 1.24
C ILE A 127 -15.19 -7.45 0.48
N GLU A 128 -15.25 -8.70 0.02
CA GLU A 128 -16.43 -9.22 -0.71
C GLU A 128 -17.70 -9.22 0.15
N VAL A 129 -17.59 -9.56 1.45
CA VAL A 129 -18.73 -9.55 2.37
C VAL A 129 -19.22 -8.12 2.68
N TYR A 130 -18.31 -7.17 2.91
CA TYR A 130 -18.69 -5.80 3.24
C TYR A 130 -19.06 -4.95 2.02
N GLY A 131 -18.66 -5.34 0.80
CA GLY A 131 -19.02 -4.67 -0.45
C GLY A 131 -20.43 -5.00 -0.97
N GLN A 132 -21.15 -5.94 -0.35
CA GLN A 132 -22.52 -6.33 -0.72
C GLN A 132 -23.62 -5.74 0.21
N ALA A 133 -23.24 -4.96 1.23
CA ALA A 133 -24.15 -4.31 2.18
C ALA A 133 -24.36 -2.82 1.84
#